data_AF-A0A2S6UQM2-F1
#
_entry.id   AF-A0A2S6UQM2-F1
#
_cell.length_a   1.000
_cell.length_b   1.000
_cell.length_c   1.000
_cell.angle_alpha   90.00
_cell.angle_beta   90.00
_cell.angle_gamma   90.00
#
_symmetry.space_group_name_H-M   'P 1'
#
loop_
_entity.id
_entity.type
_entity.pdbx_description
1 polymer ?
#
loop_
_entity_poly.entity_id
_entity_poly.type
_entity_poly.pdbx_seq_one_letter_code
_entity_poly.pdbx_strand_id
1 'polypeptide(L)'
;MKHLIFDKNKTEPFELSRTGIDEFLRCSRSFVLKRKYGVKPPGMPPLTLAIATDHLLNNEFDRIRCEGSSDHWIFRKFGLEVVPYQHDELDVWRSNFKGIRFFHEPTNMVIYGTIDDIWRNINSGELYLVDYKSTSKKEDLDIETG
;
A
#
# COMPACT_ATOMS: atom_id res chain seq x y z
N MET A 1 -7.17 -13.12 -10.21
CA MET A 1 -8.13 -11.99 -10.24
C MET A 1 -8.37 -11.53 -11.68
N LYS A 2 -9.63 -11.36 -12.09
CA LYS A 2 -9.98 -10.65 -13.33
C LYS A 2 -9.85 -9.15 -13.04
N HIS A 3 -9.05 -8.40 -13.82
CA HIS A 3 -9.02 -6.95 -13.69
C HIS A 3 -10.32 -6.37 -14.25
N LEU A 4 -10.82 -5.30 -13.62
CA LEU A 4 -11.97 -4.56 -14.11
C LEU A 4 -11.64 -3.98 -15.49
N ILE A 5 -12.43 -4.35 -16.50
CA ILE A 5 -12.37 -3.74 -17.84
C ILE A 5 -13.26 -2.50 -17.81
N PHE A 6 -12.69 -1.37 -18.22
CA PHE A 6 -13.38 -0.12 -18.36
C PHE A 6 -14.44 -0.24 -19.46
N ASP A 7 -15.66 0.12 -19.11
CA ASP A 7 -16.79 0.23 -20.02
C ASP A 7 -17.46 1.58 -19.77
N LYS A 8 -17.48 2.42 -20.79
CA LYS A 8 -18.07 3.76 -20.72
C LYS A 8 -19.59 3.76 -20.52
N ASN A 9 -20.25 2.63 -20.78
CA ASN A 9 -21.70 2.51 -20.66
C ASN A 9 -22.13 2.08 -19.25
N LYS A 10 -21.17 1.70 -18.39
CA LYS A 10 -21.43 1.37 -17.00
C LYS A 10 -21.56 2.64 -16.17
N THR A 11 -22.51 2.62 -15.25
CA THR A 11 -22.76 3.72 -14.31
C THR A 11 -21.96 3.54 -13.03
N GLU A 12 -21.54 2.31 -12.71
CA GLU A 12 -20.73 2.02 -11.53
C GLU A 12 -19.35 2.69 -11.63
N PRO A 13 -18.81 3.20 -10.51
CA PRO A 13 -17.48 3.79 -10.49
C PRO A 13 -16.41 2.82 -10.99
N PHE A 14 -15.47 3.32 -11.79
CA PHE A 14 -14.33 2.52 -12.20
C PHE A 14 -13.28 2.45 -11.09
N GLU A 15 -13.03 1.26 -10.57
CA GLU A 15 -12.03 1.04 -9.52
C GLU A 15 -10.61 1.01 -10.09
N LEU A 16 -9.72 1.82 -9.51
CA LEU A 16 -8.31 1.90 -9.89
C LEU A 16 -7.42 1.93 -8.65
N SER A 17 -6.43 1.02 -8.60
CA SER A 17 -5.46 1.00 -7.51
C SER A 17 -4.31 2.00 -7.74
N ARG A 18 -3.56 2.34 -6.68
CA ARG A 18 -2.27 3.08 -6.77
C ARG A 18 -1.34 2.49 -7.82
N THR A 19 -1.12 1.17 -7.82
CA THR A 19 -0.33 0.47 -8.85
C THR A 19 -0.93 0.65 -10.26
N GLY A 20 -2.24 0.75 -10.38
CA GLY A 20 -2.90 1.05 -11.65
C GLY A 20 -2.61 2.46 -12.16
N ILE A 21 -2.47 3.44 -11.27
CA ILE A 21 -2.00 4.80 -11.60
C ILE A 21 -0.55 4.75 -12.07
N ASP A 22 0.33 4.05 -11.35
CA ASP A 22 1.73 3.89 -11.77
C ASP A 22 1.85 3.20 -13.14
N GLU A 23 0.99 2.22 -13.43
CA GLU A 23 0.92 1.58 -14.74
C GLU A 23 0.65 2.61 -15.85
N PHE A 24 -0.26 3.56 -15.60
CA PHE A 24 -0.56 4.64 -16.54
C PHE A 24 0.60 5.61 -16.70
N LEU A 25 1.19 6.07 -15.58
CA LEU A 25 2.33 6.99 -15.58
C LEU A 25 3.54 6.38 -16.31
N ARG A 26 3.80 5.09 -16.08
CA ARG A 26 4.89 4.36 -16.75
C ARG A 26 4.62 4.14 -18.24
N CYS A 27 3.39 3.77 -18.61
CA CYS A 27 3.02 3.59 -20.01
C CYS A 27 1.49 3.63 -20.21
N SER A 28 1.00 4.80 -20.64
CA SER A 28 -0.43 5.03 -20.91
C SER A 28 -1.00 4.07 -21.97
N ARG A 29 -0.21 3.69 -22.98
CA ARG A 29 -0.63 2.71 -24.01
C ARG A 29 -0.87 1.32 -23.41
N SER A 30 0.06 0.81 -22.61
CA SER A 30 -0.09 -0.51 -21.97
C SER A 30 -1.24 -0.50 -20.96
N PHE A 31 -1.41 0.62 -20.25
CA PHE A 31 -2.56 0.82 -19.38
C PHE A 31 -3.89 0.70 -20.14
N VAL A 32 -4.06 1.42 -21.25
CA VAL A 32 -5.29 1.36 -22.07
C VAL A 32 -5.51 -0.04 -22.63
N LEU A 33 -4.47 -0.69 -23.15
CA LEU A 33 -4.54 -2.08 -23.64
C LEU A 33 -5.04 -3.05 -22.56
N LYS A 34 -4.54 -2.90 -21.32
CA LYS A 34 -4.95 -3.73 -20.19
C LYS A 34 -6.36 -3.40 -19.71
N ARG A 35 -6.67 -2.13 -19.50
CA ARG A 35 -7.90 -1.67 -18.83
C ARG A 35 -9.09 -1.57 -19.77
N LYS A 36 -8.90 -1.36 -21.06
CA LYS A 36 -10.00 -1.28 -22.05
C LYS A 36 -10.12 -2.52 -22.91
N TYR A 37 -9.00 -3.10 -23.32
CA TYR A 37 -8.98 -4.22 -24.28
C TYR A 37 -8.64 -5.57 -23.64
N GLY A 38 -8.34 -5.61 -22.34
CA GLY A 38 -8.03 -6.84 -21.61
C GLY A 38 -6.69 -7.49 -21.98
N VAL A 39 -5.84 -6.80 -22.74
CA VAL A 39 -4.52 -7.29 -23.15
C VAL A 39 -3.54 -7.12 -22.00
N LYS A 40 -3.09 -8.23 -21.41
CA LYS A 40 -2.22 -8.21 -20.23
C LYS A 40 -0.74 -8.21 -20.63
N PRO A 41 0.12 -7.46 -19.92
CA PRO A 41 1.55 -7.67 -20.03
C PRO A 41 1.93 -9.08 -19.51
N PRO A 42 3.09 -9.61 -19.91
CA PRO A 42 3.66 -10.80 -19.28
C PRO A 42 3.71 -10.64 -17.76
N GLY A 43 3.37 -11.70 -17.05
CA GLY A 43 3.43 -11.71 -15.58
C GLY A 43 4.87 -11.71 -15.08
N MET A 44 5.08 -11.17 -13.88
CA MET A 44 6.31 -11.33 -13.12
C MET A 44 6.15 -12.49 -12.13
N PRO A 45 7.25 -13.19 -11.77
CA PRO A 45 7.23 -14.11 -10.64
C PRO A 45 6.83 -13.35 -9.36
N PRO A 46 6.19 -14.03 -8.39
CA PRO A 46 5.79 -13.41 -7.14
C PRO A 46 7.02 -12.91 -6.35
N LEU A 47 6.89 -11.74 -5.73
CA LEU A 47 7.92 -11.16 -4.86
C LEU A 47 7.83 -11.80 -3.45
N THR A 48 8.17 -13.08 -3.36
CA THR A 48 7.98 -13.88 -2.15
C THR A 48 8.73 -13.34 -0.93
N LEU A 49 9.91 -12.74 -1.13
CA LEU A 49 10.67 -12.10 -0.05
C LEU A 49 9.91 -10.90 0.53
N ALA A 50 9.42 -10.00 -0.31
CA ALA A 50 8.64 -8.84 0.14
C ALA A 50 7.39 -9.28 0.91
N ILE A 51 6.63 -10.23 0.35
CA ILE A 51 5.43 -10.78 1.01
C ILE A 51 5.77 -11.38 2.39
N ALA A 52 6.89 -12.08 2.52
CA ALA A 52 7.33 -12.65 3.80
C ALA A 52 7.77 -11.57 4.79
N THR A 53 8.52 -10.57 4.34
CA THR A 53 8.92 -9.42 5.17
C THR A 53 7.71 -8.68 5.70
N ASP A 54 6.73 -8.34 4.84
CA ASP A 54 5.52 -7.64 5.24
C ASP A 54 4.75 -8.44 6.30
N HIS A 55 4.60 -9.76 6.09
CA HIS A 55 3.91 -10.63 7.03
C HIS A 55 4.62 -10.71 8.40
N LEU A 56 5.94 -10.81 8.43
CA LEU A 56 6.71 -10.87 9.68
C LEU A 56 6.65 -9.56 10.45
N LEU A 57 6.88 -8.43 9.76
CA LEU A 57 6.84 -7.10 10.38
C LEU A 57 5.44 -6.77 10.91
N ASN A 58 4.41 -7.11 10.14
CA ASN A 58 3.02 -6.98 10.57
C ASN A 58 2.76 -7.74 11.87
N ASN A 59 3.13 -9.02 11.95
CA ASN A 59 2.93 -9.80 13.17
C ASN A 59 3.71 -9.24 14.37
N GLU A 60 4.93 -8.77 14.14
CA GLU A 60 5.77 -8.15 15.18
C GLU A 60 5.14 -6.85 15.70
N PHE A 61 4.74 -5.95 14.81
CA PHE A 61 4.12 -4.68 15.20
C PHE A 61 2.69 -4.83 15.71
N ASP A 62 1.96 -5.88 15.31
CA ASP A 62 0.66 -6.24 15.90
C ASP A 62 0.79 -6.57 17.38
N ARG A 63 1.83 -7.32 17.75
CA ARG A 63 2.15 -7.57 19.17
C ARG A 63 2.51 -6.29 19.91
N ILE A 64 3.42 -5.47 19.35
CA ILE A 64 3.89 -4.24 19.99
C ILE A 64 2.75 -3.23 20.16
N ARG A 65 1.81 -3.18 19.20
CA ARG A 65 0.61 -2.33 19.24
C ARG A 65 -0.28 -2.68 20.42
N CYS A 66 -0.51 -3.97 20.66
CA CYS A 66 -1.28 -4.43 21.82
C CYS A 66 -0.61 -4.08 23.15
N GLU A 67 0.72 -4.07 23.20
CA GLU A 67 1.50 -3.66 24.38
C GLU A 67 1.54 -2.12 24.56
N GLY A 68 1.24 -1.35 23.52
CA GLY A 68 1.35 0.12 23.52
C GLY A 68 2.80 0.62 23.65
N SER A 69 3.78 -0.22 23.26
CA SER A 69 5.19 0.00 23.54
C SER A 69 5.90 0.78 22.42
N SER A 70 6.78 1.71 22.81
CA SER A 70 7.77 2.34 21.91
C SER A 70 9.12 1.63 21.96
N ASP A 71 9.24 0.52 22.70
CA ASP A 71 10.49 -0.19 22.93
C ASP A 71 10.81 -1.19 21.81
N HIS A 72 10.87 -0.72 20.57
CA HIS A 72 11.28 -1.53 19.42
C HIS A 72 12.68 -1.17 18.92
N TRP A 73 13.44 -2.18 18.46
CA TRP A 73 14.82 -1.96 18.04
C TRP A 73 14.93 -1.04 16.81
N ILE A 74 13.95 -1.07 15.90
CA ILE A 74 13.90 -0.15 14.74
C ILE A 74 13.73 1.29 15.23
N PHE A 75 12.81 1.51 16.17
CA PHE A 75 12.55 2.85 16.71
C PHE A 75 13.80 3.40 17.39
N ARG A 76 14.46 2.59 18.23
CA ARG A 76 15.73 2.99 18.88
C ARG A 76 16.86 3.24 17.89
N LYS A 77 17.03 2.37 16.90
CA LYS A 77 18.09 2.48 15.89
C LYS A 77 18.01 3.79 15.11
N PHE A 78 16.80 4.26 14.82
CA PHE A 78 16.57 5.47 14.04
C PHE A 78 16.13 6.68 14.88
N GLY A 79 16.12 6.57 16.21
CA GLY A 79 15.71 7.66 17.10
C GLY A 79 14.24 8.09 16.90
N LEU A 80 13.36 7.15 16.56
CA LEU A 80 11.95 7.43 16.30
C LEU A 80 11.16 7.44 17.61
N GLU A 81 10.48 8.55 17.90
CA GLU A 81 9.60 8.68 19.05
C GLU A 81 8.16 8.30 18.68
N VAL A 82 7.97 7.03 18.30
CA VAL A 82 6.69 6.53 17.76
C VAL A 82 6.20 5.27 18.46
N VAL A 83 4.90 5.01 18.34
CA VAL A 83 4.25 3.74 18.69
C VAL A 83 3.38 3.27 17.52
N PRO A 84 3.20 1.96 17.30
CA PRO A 84 2.20 1.48 16.35
C PRO A 84 0.81 2.01 16.72
N TYR A 85 0.11 2.59 15.76
CA TYR A 85 -1.16 3.24 15.98
C TYR A 85 -2.32 2.24 15.93
N GLN A 86 -3.20 2.27 16.94
CA GLN A 86 -4.41 1.44 17.00
C GLN A 86 -5.61 2.21 16.49
N HIS A 87 -6.34 1.61 15.55
CA HIS A 87 -7.60 2.11 15.03
C HIS A 87 -8.53 0.95 14.65
N ASP A 88 -9.84 1.12 14.82
CA ASP A 88 -10.84 0.07 14.56
C ASP A 88 -10.88 -0.36 13.09
N GLU A 89 -10.52 0.55 12.19
CA GLU A 89 -10.49 0.30 10.74
C GLU A 89 -9.11 -0.15 10.21
N LEU A 90 -8.10 -0.33 11.06
CA LEU A 90 -6.74 -0.65 10.59
C LEU A 90 -6.71 -1.93 9.75
N ASP A 91 -7.43 -2.97 10.17
CA ASP A 91 -7.55 -4.22 9.42
C ASP A 91 -8.21 -4.04 8.05
N VAL A 92 -9.14 -3.08 7.93
CA VAL A 92 -9.78 -2.72 6.66
C VAL A 92 -8.76 -2.05 5.75
N TRP A 93 -7.99 -1.10 6.29
CA TRP A 93 -6.98 -0.34 5.54
C TRP A 93 -5.81 -1.20 5.05
N ARG A 94 -5.41 -2.22 5.83
CA ARG A 94 -4.37 -3.21 5.46
C ARG A 94 -4.87 -4.29 4.51
N SER A 95 -6.19 -4.47 4.36
CA SER A 95 -6.76 -5.52 3.53
C SER A 95 -6.69 -5.21 2.03
N ASN A 96 -5.99 -6.05 1.26
CA ASN A 96 -5.91 -5.92 -0.21
C ASN A 96 -7.26 -5.95 -0.95
N PHE A 97 -8.32 -6.44 -0.31
CA PHE A 97 -9.67 -6.50 -0.88
C PHE A 97 -10.53 -5.28 -0.55
N LYS A 98 -10.27 -4.63 0.59
CA LYS A 98 -11.03 -3.46 1.04
C LYS A 98 -10.21 -2.20 0.84
N GLY A 99 -9.13 -2.07 1.60
CA GLY A 99 -8.19 -0.96 1.55
C GLY A 99 -8.83 0.37 1.93
N ILE A 100 -8.02 1.42 1.86
CA ILE A 100 -8.49 2.80 1.88
C ILE A 100 -9.06 3.11 0.50
N ARG A 101 -10.23 3.76 0.46
CA ARG A 101 -10.97 4.06 -0.77
C ARG A 101 -11.35 5.53 -0.81
N PHE A 102 -11.15 6.16 -1.97
CA PHE A 102 -11.54 7.53 -2.24
C PHE A 102 -12.34 7.59 -3.54
N PHE A 103 -13.57 8.10 -3.46
CA PHE A 103 -14.41 8.31 -4.63
C PHE A 103 -14.14 9.70 -5.21
N HIS A 104 -13.62 9.73 -6.43
CA HIS A 104 -13.39 10.95 -7.18
C HIS A 104 -14.59 11.21 -8.10
N GLU A 105 -15.54 12.00 -7.60
CA GLU A 105 -16.80 12.32 -8.28
C GLU A 105 -16.62 12.82 -9.72
N PRO A 106 -15.67 13.73 -10.04
CA PRO A 106 -15.57 14.31 -11.39
C PRO A 106 -15.27 13.27 -12.49
N THR A 107 -14.62 12.15 -12.13
CA THR A 107 -14.25 11.11 -13.09
C THR A 107 -15.06 9.82 -12.91
N ASN A 108 -15.98 9.77 -11.94
CA ASN A 108 -16.66 8.55 -11.53
C ASN A 108 -15.68 7.38 -11.28
N MET A 109 -14.59 7.65 -10.54
CA MET A 109 -13.57 6.64 -10.23
C MET A 109 -13.45 6.43 -8.73
N VAL A 110 -13.20 5.19 -8.32
CA VAL A 110 -12.76 4.86 -6.96
C VAL A 110 -11.28 4.58 -7.00
N ILE A 111 -10.49 5.43 -6.35
CA ILE A 111 -9.08 5.17 -6.12
C ILE A 111 -8.93 4.40 -4.82
N TYR A 112 -8.18 3.31 -4.86
CA TYR A 112 -7.97 2.49 -3.66
C TYR A 112 -6.54 2.02 -3.49
N GLY A 113 -6.17 1.75 -2.25
CA GLY A 113 -4.86 1.28 -1.87
C GLY A 113 -4.86 0.67 -0.49
N THR A 114 -3.84 -0.10 -0.21
CA THR A 114 -3.56 -0.61 1.13
C THR A 114 -2.32 0.07 1.68
N ILE A 115 -2.22 0.05 3.00
CA ILE A 115 -1.04 0.46 3.75
C ILE A 115 -0.50 -0.77 4.47
N ASP A 116 0.78 -0.75 4.85
CA ASP A 116 1.33 -1.82 5.68
C ASP A 116 1.05 -1.54 7.16
N ASP A 117 1.32 -0.31 7.61
CA ASP A 117 1.08 0.09 9.00
C ASP A 117 0.90 1.62 9.16
N ILE A 118 0.52 2.04 10.37
CA ILE A 118 0.47 3.43 10.80
C ILE A 118 1.21 3.52 12.13
N TRP A 119 2.14 4.46 12.24
CA TRP A 119 2.78 4.79 13.51
C TRP A 119 2.35 6.18 13.96
N ARG A 120 2.25 6.39 15.28
CA ARG A 120 1.89 7.67 15.88
C ARG A 120 3.09 8.23 16.64
N ASN A 121 3.42 9.48 16.39
CA ASN A 121 4.39 10.22 17.20
C ASN A 121 3.87 10.36 18.64
N ILE A 122 4.70 10.04 19.62
CA ILE A 122 4.32 10.05 21.05
C ILE A 122 4.11 11.48 21.56
N ASN A 123 4.87 12.43 21.03
CA ASN A 123 4.89 13.82 21.49
C ASN A 123 3.89 14.70 20.74
N SER A 124 3.88 14.64 19.40
CA SER A 124 3.00 15.47 18.57
C SER A 124 1.63 14.84 18.31
N GLY A 125 1.52 13.52 18.42
CA GLY A 125 0.32 12.77 18.02
C GLY A 125 0.14 12.62 16.50
N GLU A 126 1.10 13.10 15.69
CA GLU A 126 1.09 12.95 14.24
C GLU A 126 1.08 11.47 13.82
N LEU A 127 0.35 11.17 12.73
CA LEU A 127 0.29 9.83 12.16
C LEU A 127 1.21 9.74 10.94
N TYR A 128 2.06 8.72 10.93
CA TYR A 128 2.95 8.37 9.83
C TYR A 128 2.45 7.10 9.17
N LEU A 129 2.19 7.17 7.85
CA LEU A 129 1.93 6.00 7.03
C LEU A 129 3.25 5.26 6.79
N VAL A 130 3.22 3.94 6.96
CA VAL A 130 4.40 3.08 6.85
C VAL A 130 4.21 2.12 5.70
N ASP A 131 5.28 1.96 4.93
CA ASP A 131 5.39 1.08 3.77
C ASP A 131 6.68 0.26 3.94
N TYR A 132 6.53 -1.05 4.13
CA TYR A 132 7.64 -1.94 4.33
C TYR A 132 8.28 -2.28 2.98
N LYS A 133 9.56 -1.97 2.85
CA LYS A 133 10.31 -2.22 1.63
C LYS A 133 11.45 -3.21 1.87
N SER A 134 11.52 -4.18 0.97
CA SER A 134 12.67 -5.07 0.82
C SER A 134 13.29 -4.83 -0.55
N THR A 135 14.62 -4.84 -0.60
CA THR A 135 15.38 -4.54 -1.81
C THR A 135 16.53 -5.52 -1.98
N SER A 136 16.93 -5.75 -3.22
CA SER A 136 18.17 -6.47 -3.56
C SER A 136 19.31 -5.52 -3.97
N LYS A 137 19.07 -4.21 -3.94
CA LYS A 137 20.08 -3.19 -4.24
C LYS A 137 21.11 -3.14 -3.11
N LYS A 138 22.36 -2.86 -3.49
CA LYS A 138 23.48 -2.66 -2.54
C LYS A 138 23.59 -1.22 -2.05
N GLU A 139 22.98 -0.29 -2.78
CA GLU A 139 23.00 1.13 -2.49
C GLU A 139 22.04 1.47 -1.35
N ASP A 140 22.27 2.61 -0.71
CA ASP A 140 21.36 3.13 0.29
C ASP A 140 19.99 3.45 -0.33
N LEU A 141 18.98 3.25 0.48
CA LEU A 141 17.58 3.40 0.14
C LEU A 141 17.16 4.88 0.15
N ASP A 142 16.31 5.25 -0.80
CA ASP A 142 15.68 6.57 -0.87
C ASP A 142 14.18 6.44 -1.13
N ILE A 143 13.45 7.53 -0.92
CA ILE A 143 11.97 7.49 -0.97
C ILE A 143 11.40 7.06 -2.33
N GLU A 144 12.17 7.17 -3.41
CA GLU A 144 11.76 6.84 -4.77
C GLU A 144 12.17 5.41 -5.16
N THR A 145 13.30 4.96 -4.64
CA THR A 145 13.95 3.70 -5.03
C THR A 145 13.71 2.56 -4.05
N GLY A 146 12.99 2.85 -2.97
CA GLY A 146 12.72 2.00 -1.83
C GLY A 146 13.52 2.50 -0.65
#